data_AF-A0A6P0NN96-F1
#
_entry.id   AF-A0A6P0NN96-F1
#
_cell.length_a   1.000
_cell.length_b   1.000
_cell.length_c   1.000
_cell.angle_alpha   90.00
_cell.angle_beta   90.00
_cell.angle_gamma   90.00
#
_symmetry.space_group_name_H-M   'P 1'
#
loop_
_entity.id
_entity.type
_entity.pdbx_description
1 polymer ?
#
loop_
_entity_poly.entity_id
_entity_poly.type
_entity_poly.pdbx_seq_one_letter_code
_entity_poly.pdbx_strand_id
1 'polypeptide(L)'
;MLQSNHNLYKMLGRIAGLLSLLGIGLYFTGWIYRWAYLAYFQLEVTTLDLPFESFLIVPIQVFFGHISSGDISTIWRTIWIAIATFIIIIISFKIIQFFTQ
;
A
#
# COMPACT_ATOMS: atom_id res chain seq x y z
N MET A 1 -34.75 -0.60 18.01
CA MET A 1 -33.45 -0.11 18.54
C MET A 1 -32.29 -1.10 18.33
N LEU A 2 -32.42 -2.40 18.66
CA LEU A 2 -31.34 -3.39 18.47
C LEU A 2 -30.83 -3.55 17.02
N GLN A 3 -31.72 -3.51 16.02
CA GLN A 3 -31.37 -3.65 14.60
C GLN A 3 -30.45 -2.50 14.09
N SER A 4 -30.62 -1.28 14.62
CA SER A 4 -29.83 -0.11 14.22
C SER A 4 -28.38 -0.23 14.70
N ASN A 5 -28.16 -0.69 15.93
CA ASN A 5 -26.81 -0.87 16.48
C ASN A 5 -26.02 -1.98 15.78
N HIS A 6 -26.68 -3.07 15.38
CA HIS A 6 -26.03 -4.13 14.60
C HIS A 6 -25.52 -3.61 13.24
N ASN A 7 -26.33 -2.82 12.54
CA ASN A 7 -25.93 -2.22 11.26
C ASN A 7 -24.77 -1.23 11.43
N LEU A 8 -24.79 -0.45 12.52
CA LEU A 8 -23.72 0.46 12.87
C LEU A 8 -22.39 -0.28 13.09
N TYR A 9 -22.36 -1.30 13.96
CA TYR A 9 -21.15 -2.10 14.21
C TYR A 9 -20.61 -2.76 12.95
N LYS A 10 -21.49 -3.30 12.10
CA LYS A 10 -21.10 -3.90 10.82
C LYS A 10 -20.49 -2.87 9.86
N MET A 11 -21.00 -1.64 9.86
CA MET A 11 -20.44 -0.53 9.08
C MET A 11 -19.08 -0.08 9.63
N LEU A 12 -18.95 0.11 10.94
CA LEU A 12 -17.68 0.47 11.58
C LEU A 12 -16.61 -0.60 11.32
N GLY A 13 -16.96 -1.89 11.43
CA GLY A 13 -16.03 -2.99 11.14
C GLY A 13 -15.52 -2.97 9.70
N ARG A 14 -16.38 -2.64 8.72
CA ARG A 14 -15.97 -2.47 7.32
C ARG A 14 -15.03 -1.27 7.15
N ILE A 15 -15.35 -0.13 7.77
CA ILE A 15 -14.50 1.07 7.71
C ILE A 15 -13.13 0.79 8.36
N ALA A 16 -13.11 0.15 9.52
CA ALA A 16 -11.88 -0.25 10.20
C ALA A 16 -11.04 -1.21 9.33
N GLY A 17 -11.67 -2.16 8.64
CA GLY A 17 -11.00 -3.05 7.70
C GLY A 17 -10.37 -2.29 6.52
N LEU A 18 -11.10 -1.34 5.93
CA LEU A 18 -10.59 -0.49 4.85
C LEU A 18 -9.43 0.40 5.31
N LEU A 19 -9.56 1.02 6.50
CA LEU A 19 -8.50 1.84 7.08
C LEU A 19 -7.25 1.01 7.41
N SER A 20 -7.43 -0.23 7.88
CA SER A 20 -6.32 -1.15 8.15
C SER A 20 -5.57 -1.51 6.86
N LEU A 21 -6.31 -1.87 5.79
CA LEU A 21 -5.72 -2.14 4.48
C LEU A 21 -4.96 -0.92 3.93
N LEU A 22 -5.55 0.27 4.08
CA LEU A 22 -4.93 1.52 3.65
C LEU A 22 -3.67 1.84 4.47
N GLY A 23 -3.70 1.64 5.78
CA GLY A 23 -2.55 1.82 6.67
C GLY A 23 -1.41 0.87 6.34
N ILE A 24 -1.71 -0.41 6.11
CA ILE A 24 -0.74 -1.42 5.66
C ILE A 24 -0.11 -1.01 4.32
N GLY A 25 -0.94 -0.57 3.36
CA GLY A 25 -0.47 -0.09 2.06
C GLY A 25 0.46 1.12 2.15
N LEU A 26 0.09 2.13 2.94
CA LEU A 26 0.93 3.30 3.20
C LEU A 26 2.27 2.90 3.85
N TYR A 27 2.22 2.02 4.85
CA TYR A 27 3.42 1.56 5.56
C TYR A 27 4.41 0.86 4.62
N PHE A 28 3.95 -0.14 3.87
CA PHE A 28 4.83 -0.89 2.97
C PHE A 28 5.34 -0.03 1.81
N THR A 29 4.54 0.89 1.30
CA THR A 29 4.99 1.82 0.25
C THR A 29 6.13 2.70 0.76
N GLY A 30 6.01 3.22 1.99
CA GLY A 30 7.01 4.10 2.58
C GLY A 30 8.30 3.35 2.89
N TRP A 31 8.15 2.13 3.41
CA TRP A 31 9.24 1.21 3.64
C TRP A 31 10.01 0.91 2.35
N ILE A 32 9.33 0.44 1.29
CA ILE A 32 9.96 0.12 0.00
C ILE A 32 10.68 1.34 -0.56
N TYR A 33 10.06 2.52 -0.50
CA TYR A 33 10.67 3.73 -1.03
C TYR A 33 11.93 4.13 -0.26
N ARG A 34 11.91 4.02 1.07
CA ARG A 34 13.09 4.28 1.91
C ARG A 34 14.25 3.35 1.55
N TRP A 35 13.99 2.05 1.41
CA TRP A 35 15.02 1.08 1.04
C TRP A 35 15.51 1.26 -0.40
N ALA A 36 14.62 1.56 -1.34
CA ALA A 36 14.98 1.85 -2.72
C ALA A 36 15.87 3.11 -2.82
N TYR A 37 15.55 4.16 -2.06
CA TYR A 37 16.34 5.38 -1.99
C TYR A 37 17.75 5.12 -1.45
N LEU A 38 17.85 4.44 -0.30
CA LEU A 38 19.14 4.10 0.30
C LEU A 38 19.98 3.20 -0.64
N ALA A 39 19.36 2.21 -1.26
CA ALA A 39 20.03 1.32 -2.21
C ALA A 39 20.53 2.07 -3.46
N TYR A 40 19.71 2.97 -4.02
CA TYR A 40 20.06 3.75 -5.21
C TYR A 40 21.28 4.64 -4.97
N PHE A 41 21.33 5.31 -3.82
CA PHE A 41 22.45 6.19 -3.45
C PHE A 41 23.58 5.46 -2.71
N GLN A 42 23.49 4.13 -2.56
CA GLN A 42 24.44 3.31 -1.79
C GLN A 42 24.70 3.83 -0.37
N LEU A 43 23.67 4.39 0.25
CA LEU A 43 23.73 4.95 1.61
C LEU A 43 23.46 3.84 2.62
N GLU A 44 24.29 3.79 3.68
CA GLU A 44 23.96 2.96 4.83
C GLU A 44 22.74 3.50 5.56
N VAL A 45 21.90 2.60 6.09
CA VAL A 45 20.65 2.93 6.80
C VAL A 45 20.87 3.90 7.97
N THR A 46 22.08 3.91 8.53
CA THR A 46 22.53 4.71 9.69
C THR A 46 23.11 6.07 9.32
N THR A 47 23.37 6.35 8.04
CA THR A 47 24.02 7.59 7.61
C THR A 47 23.07 8.78 7.48
N LEU A 48 21.77 8.51 7.34
CA LEU A 48 20.74 9.52 7.20
C LEU A 48 19.93 9.61 8.50
N ASP A 49 20.18 10.66 9.28
CA ASP A 49 19.46 11.00 10.51
C ASP A 49 18.07 11.62 10.17
N LEU A 50 17.34 10.94 9.28
CA LEU A 50 16.00 11.34 8.91
C LEU A 50 15.01 10.88 9.98
N PRO A 51 14.07 11.74 10.39
CA PRO A 51 13.02 11.35 11.33
C PRO A 51 12.24 10.16 10.78
N PHE A 52 11.86 9.24 11.66
CA PHE A 52 11.22 7.99 11.28
C PHE A 52 9.98 8.23 10.42
N GLU A 53 9.24 9.30 10.70
CA GLU A 53 8.00 9.75 10.06
C GLU A 53 8.18 10.14 8.59
N SER A 54 9.40 10.46 8.15
CA SER A 54 9.70 10.86 6.76
C SER A 54 9.33 9.77 5.75
N PHE A 55 9.21 8.51 6.18
CA PHE A 55 8.73 7.41 5.36
C PHE A 55 7.29 7.57 4.84
N LEU A 56 6.45 8.41 5.46
CA LEU A 56 5.05 8.61 5.04
C LEU A 56 4.86 9.69 3.97
N ILE A 57 5.85 10.55 3.75
CA ILE A 57 5.75 11.66 2.80
C ILE A 57 5.46 11.12 1.38
N VAL A 58 6.24 10.15 0.95
CA VAL A 58 6.13 9.58 -0.40
C VAL A 58 4.86 8.74 -0.57
N PRO A 59 4.49 7.82 0.33
CA PRO A 59 3.23 7.11 0.26
C PRO A 59 2.02 8.04 0.17
N ILE A 60 1.95 9.06 1.03
CA ILE A 60 0.85 10.01 1.00
C ILE A 60 0.80 10.71 -0.37
N GLN A 61 1.94 11.11 -0.93
CA GLN A 61 2.00 11.69 -2.27
C GLN A 61 1.55 10.71 -3.36
N VAL A 62 1.96 9.44 -3.29
CA VAL A 62 1.61 8.41 -4.28
C VAL A 62 0.11 8.11 -4.29
N PHE A 63 -0.52 8.01 -3.11
CA PHE A 63 -1.94 7.68 -2.99
C PHE A 63 -2.85 8.92 -3.08
N PHE A 64 -2.45 10.06 -2.51
CA PHE A 64 -3.30 11.24 -2.33
C PHE A 64 -2.81 12.49 -3.07
N GLY A 65 -1.57 12.55 -3.53
CA GLY A 65 -0.98 13.76 -4.12
C GLY A 65 -1.72 14.27 -5.36
N HIS A 66 -2.28 13.37 -6.16
CA HIS A 66 -3.06 13.72 -7.36
C HIS A 66 -4.56 13.90 -7.08
N ILE A 67 -5.05 13.41 -5.94
CA ILE A 67 -6.46 13.56 -5.52
C ILE A 67 -6.75 15.04 -5.22
N SER A 68 -5.80 15.76 -4.63
CA SER A 68 -5.92 17.20 -4.37
C SER A 68 -6.06 18.03 -5.65
N SER A 69 -5.59 17.52 -6.79
CA SER A 69 -5.66 18.17 -8.10
C SER A 69 -6.90 17.75 -8.91
N GLY A 70 -7.77 16.90 -8.35
CA GLY A 70 -8.95 16.37 -9.03
C GLY A 70 -8.65 15.27 -10.07
N ASP A 71 -7.39 14.80 -10.15
CA ASP A 71 -6.97 13.81 -11.13
C ASP A 71 -7.09 12.38 -10.57
N ILE A 72 -8.20 11.73 -10.93
CA ILE A 72 -8.54 10.36 -10.50
C ILE A 72 -7.71 9.29 -11.27
N SER A 73 -6.97 9.68 -12.31
CA SER A 73 -6.17 8.73 -13.11
C SER A 73 -5.15 7.96 -12.28
N THR A 74 -4.64 8.57 -11.22
CA THR A 74 -3.65 7.94 -10.32
C THR A 74 -4.27 6.82 -9.50
N ILE A 75 -5.52 6.98 -9.03
CA ILE A 75 -6.24 5.91 -8.32
C ILE A 75 -6.44 4.71 -9.24
N TRP A 76 -6.89 4.96 -10.47
CA TRP A 76 -7.08 3.90 -11.47
C TRP A 76 -5.77 3.19 -11.80
N ARG A 77 -4.68 3.94 -11.96
CA ARG A 77 -3.34 3.36 -12.20
C ARG A 77 -2.91 2.46 -11.04
N THR A 78 -3.10 2.90 -9.80
CA THR A 78 -2.75 2.11 -8.61
C THR A 78 -3.57 0.83 -8.52
N ILE A 79 -4.87 0.88 -8.83
CA ILE A 79 -5.73 -0.33 -8.88
C ILE A 79 -5.23 -1.29 -9.96
N TRP A 80 -4.91 -0.79 -11.16
CA TRP A 80 -4.38 -1.62 -12.25
C TRP A 80 -3.06 -2.30 -11.89
N ILE A 81 -2.14 -1.57 -11.27
CA ILE A 81 -0.87 -2.13 -10.80
C ILE A 81 -1.13 -3.21 -9.75
N ALA A 82 -2.00 -2.97 -8.78
CA ALA A 82 -2.33 -3.96 -7.75
C ALA A 82 -2.90 -5.25 -8.35
N ILE A 83 -3.82 -5.14 -9.32
CA ILE A 83 -4.37 -6.29 -10.06
C ILE A 83 -3.26 -7.03 -10.82
N ALA A 84 -2.40 -6.30 -11.53
CA ALA A 84 -1.29 -6.89 -12.28
C ALA A 84 -0.32 -7.63 -11.35
N THR A 85 0.05 -7.03 -10.22
CA THR A 85 0.91 -7.68 -9.20
C THR A 85 0.26 -8.95 -8.65
N PHE A 86 -1.04 -8.92 -8.35
CA PHE A 86 -1.77 -10.10 -7.87
C PHE A 86 -1.75 -11.24 -8.91
N ILE A 87 -1.99 -10.92 -10.18
CA ILE A 87 -1.92 -11.89 -11.29
C ILE A 87 -0.51 -12.47 -11.42
N ILE A 88 0.54 -11.63 -11.34
CA ILE A 88 1.94 -12.07 -11.40
C ILE A 88 2.23 -13.05 -10.28
N ILE A 89 1.83 -12.76 -9.04
CA ILE A 89 2.04 -13.67 -7.89
C ILE A 89 1.38 -15.03 -8.12
N ILE A 90 0.14 -15.06 -8.62
CA ILE A 90 -0.56 -16.32 -8.94
C ILE A 90 0.19 -17.11 -10.01
N ILE A 91 0.62 -16.44 -11.08
CA ILE A 91 1.37 -17.08 -12.16
C ILE A 91 2.70 -17.63 -11.64
N SER A 92 3.46 -16.84 -10.87
CA SER A 92 4.71 -17.28 -10.25
C SER A 92 4.50 -18.51 -9.38
N PHE A 93 3.47 -18.52 -8.54
CA PHE A 93 3.15 -19.67 -7.68
C PHE A 93 2.82 -20.93 -8.50
N LYS A 94 2.02 -20.78 -9.56
CA LYS A 94 1.67 -21.89 -10.45
C LYS A 94 2.87 -22.46 -11.20
N ILE A 95 3.79 -21.59 -11.63
CA ILE A 95 5.05 -22.00 -12.26
C ILE A 95 5.90 -22.82 -11.29
N ILE A 96 6.05 -22.37 -10.05
CA ILE A 96 6.82 -23.10 -9.02
C ILE A 96 6.23 -24.50 -8.79
N GLN A 97 4.89 -24.61 -8.68
CA GLN A 97 4.24 -25.91 -8.53
C GLN A 97 4.46 -26.83 -9.73
N PHE A 98 4.45 -26.29 -10.95
CA PHE A 98 4.72 -27.06 -12.17
C PHE A 98 6.15 -27.63 -12.21
N PHE A 99 7.15 -26.88 -11.74
CA PHE A 99 8.54 -27.35 -11.68
C PHE A 99 8.83 -28.30 -10.50
N THR A 100 7.93 -28.37 -9.51
CA THR A 100 8.10 -29.21 -8.31
C THR A 100 7.36 -30.56 -8.45
N GLN A 101 6.63 -30.79 -9.55
CA GLN A 101 6.06 -32.09 -9.94
C GLN A 101 7.03 -32.87 -10.83
#